data_AF-A0A3D4LGB2-F1
#
_entry.id   AF-A0A3D4LGB2-F1
#
_cell.length_a   1.000
_cell.length_b   1.000
_cell.length_c   1.000
_cell.angle_alpha   90.00
_cell.angle_beta   90.00
_cell.angle_gamma   90.00
#
_symmetry.space_group_name_H-M   'P 1'
#
loop_
_entity.id
_entity.type
_entity.pdbx_description
1 polymer ?
#
loop_
_entity_poly.entity_id
_entity_poly.type
_entity_poly.pdbx_seq_one_letter_code
_entity_poly.pdbx_strand_id
1 'polypeptide(L)'
;QVSDNLTRSNNIEIPKHCPVCSSETIIKNDNDIKTLYCINDECLAKQIKSFTHFVSRDALNIEGLSEATIEKLIAKGLVKELADIFHIEKFKDIITNMEGFGEKSFNNLVNSVNKARKTTAARLLYSFGITNIGLSNAKLISRKFGDDWEKIQRAKYEEL
;
A
#
# COMPACT_ATOMS: atom_id res chain seq x y z
N GLN A 1 -17.99 -3.58 -3.69
CA GLN A 1 -18.81 -4.32 -4.67
C GLN A 1 -20.20 -3.71 -4.69
N VAL A 2 -20.79 -3.56 -5.88
CA VAL A 2 -22.15 -3.09 -6.11
C VAL A 2 -22.98 -4.31 -6.50
N SER A 3 -24.10 -4.53 -5.82
CA SER A 3 -25.01 -5.64 -6.07
C SER A 3 -26.43 -5.14 -6.32
N ASP A 4 -27.22 -5.94 -7.02
CA ASP A 4 -28.61 -5.60 -7.30
C ASP A 4 -29.47 -5.64 -6.02
N ASN A 5 -30.34 -4.63 -5.85
CA ASN A 5 -31.27 -4.56 -4.72
C ASN A 5 -32.51 -5.44 -4.98
N LEU A 6 -32.36 -6.76 -4.81
CA LEU A 6 -33.42 -7.74 -5.07
C LEU A 6 -34.66 -7.54 -4.17
N THR A 7 -34.47 -6.97 -2.97
CA THR A 7 -35.54 -6.74 -1.99
C THR A 7 -36.26 -5.41 -2.17
N ARG A 8 -35.77 -4.52 -3.05
CA ARG A 8 -36.30 -3.16 -3.32
C ARG A 8 -36.49 -2.29 -2.07
N SER A 9 -35.81 -2.62 -0.98
CA SER A 9 -35.86 -1.91 0.30
C SER A 9 -34.73 -0.87 0.39
N ASN A 10 -34.98 0.28 1.03
CA ASN A 10 -34.00 1.36 1.30
C ASN A 10 -32.92 1.57 0.20
N ASN A 11 -33.30 2.21 -0.91
CA ASN A 11 -32.38 2.53 -2.00
C ASN A 11 -31.36 3.59 -1.56
N ILE A 12 -30.15 3.15 -1.21
CA ILE A 12 -28.98 4.02 -1.14
C ILE A 12 -28.46 4.21 -2.55
N GLU A 13 -28.40 5.45 -3.02
CA GLU A 13 -27.78 5.74 -4.31
C GLU A 13 -26.27 5.45 -4.26
N ILE A 14 -25.76 4.87 -5.35
CA ILE A 14 -24.32 4.64 -5.49
C ILE A 14 -23.64 6.01 -5.54
N PRO A 15 -22.68 6.29 -4.65
CA PRO A 15 -22.08 7.61 -4.57
C PRO A 15 -21.28 7.91 -5.84
N LYS A 16 -21.66 9.00 -6.53
CA LYS A 16 -20.95 9.52 -7.72
C LYS A 16 -19.59 10.16 -7.39
N HIS A 17 -19.38 10.49 -6.12
CA HIS A 17 -18.16 11.08 -5.61
C HIS A 17 -17.62 10.26 -4.44
N CYS A 18 -16.29 10.15 -4.36
CA CYS A 18 -15.61 9.44 -3.30
C CYS A 18 -15.88 10.12 -1.95
N PRO A 19 -16.28 9.40 -0.90
CA PRO A 19 -16.54 10.00 0.41
C PRO A 19 -15.26 10.49 1.12
N VAL A 20 -14.07 10.14 0.60
CA VAL A 20 -12.78 10.51 1.20
C VAL A 20 -12.18 11.73 0.54
N CYS A 21 -12.09 11.75 -0.80
CA CYS A 21 -11.44 12.82 -1.55
C CYS A 21 -12.39 13.65 -2.43
N SER A 22 -13.68 13.33 -2.42
CA SER A 22 -14.73 13.99 -3.23
C SER A 22 -14.55 13.90 -4.76
N SER A 23 -13.51 13.24 -5.26
CA SER A 23 -13.31 12.99 -6.69
C SER A 23 -14.34 12.02 -7.26
N GLU A 24 -14.53 12.03 -8.57
CA GLU A 24 -15.48 11.15 -9.26
C GLU A 24 -15.22 9.65 -9.02
N THR A 25 -16.28 8.86 -9.09
CA THR A 25 -16.23 7.41 -9.02
C THR A 25 -16.69 6.78 -10.33
N ILE A 26 -16.15 5.60 -10.64
CA ILE A 26 -16.53 4.81 -11.81
C ILE A 26 -16.89 3.39 -11.39
N ILE A 27 -17.86 2.80 -12.07
CA ILE A 27 -18.17 1.37 -11.92
C ILE A 27 -17.37 0.61 -12.97
N LYS A 28 -16.51 -0.30 -12.53
CA LYS A 28 -15.87 -1.28 -13.40
C LYS A 28 -16.63 -2.59 -13.29
N ASN A 29 -16.83 -3.26 -14.41
CA ASN A 29 -17.40 -4.59 -14.48
C ASN A 29 -16.30 -5.57 -14.88
N ASP A 30 -15.99 -6.52 -14.01
CA ASP A 30 -15.03 -7.59 -14.26
C ASP A 30 -15.66 -8.92 -13.86
N ASN A 31 -15.77 -9.86 -14.81
CA ASN A 31 -16.41 -11.17 -14.63
C ASN A 31 -17.77 -11.11 -13.90
N ASP A 32 -18.68 -10.26 -14.38
CA ASP A 32 -20.02 -9.99 -13.82
C ASP A 32 -20.04 -9.35 -12.42
N ILE A 33 -18.88 -8.95 -11.89
CA ILE A 33 -18.76 -8.24 -10.63
C ILE A 33 -18.63 -6.74 -10.90
N LYS A 34 -19.67 -5.98 -10.54
CA LYS A 34 -19.64 -4.51 -10.55
C LYS A 34 -18.94 -4.00 -9.30
N THR A 35 -17.85 -3.26 -9.46
CA THR A 35 -17.13 -2.62 -8.35
C THR A 35 -16.97 -1.13 -8.60
N LEU A 36 -17.30 -0.34 -7.58
CA LEU A 36 -17.11 1.11 -7.59
C LEU A 36 -15.67 1.45 -7.23
N TYR A 37 -15.01 2.27 -8.06
CA TYR A 37 -13.65 2.74 -7.86
C TYR A 37 -13.61 4.26 -7.80
N CYS A 38 -12.78 4.80 -6.90
CA CYS A 38 -12.35 6.19 -6.97
C CYS A 38 -11.27 6.33 -8.05
N ILE A 39 -11.37 7.34 -8.92
CA ILE A 39 -10.38 7.56 -10.00
C ILE A 39 -9.16 8.36 -9.57
N ASN A 40 -9.24 9.08 -8.44
CA ASN A 40 -8.12 9.89 -7.96
C ASN A 40 -7.05 8.99 -7.33
N ASP A 41 -5.84 8.99 -7.88
CA ASP A 41 -4.71 8.22 -7.37
C ASP A 41 -4.04 8.84 -6.15
N GLU A 42 -4.22 10.15 -5.94
CA GLU A 42 -3.79 10.88 -4.75
C GLU A 42 -4.81 10.80 -3.61
N CYS A 43 -5.86 9.99 -3.75
CA CYS A 43 -6.84 9.77 -2.70
C CYS A 43 -6.17 9.23 -1.42
N LEU A 44 -6.36 9.90 -0.29
CA LEU A 44 -5.76 9.54 0.99
C LEU A 44 -6.01 8.07 1.37
N ALA A 45 -7.22 7.56 1.13
CA ALA A 45 -7.53 6.16 1.40
C ALA A 45 -6.73 5.18 0.51
N LYS A 46 -6.49 5.53 -0.76
CA LYS A 46 -5.62 4.73 -1.64
C LYS A 46 -4.17 4.79 -1.18
N GLN A 47 -3.70 5.95 -0.76
CA GLN A 47 -2.35 6.11 -0.21
C GLN A 47 -2.19 5.25 1.04
N ILE A 48 -3.03 5.40 2.07
CA ILE A 48 -2.98 4.58 3.29
C ILE A 48 -2.96 3.08 2.95
N LYS A 49 -3.78 2.65 1.96
CA LYS A 49 -3.82 1.24 1.56
C LYS A 49 -2.55 0.79 0.86
N SER A 50 -1.98 1.62 -0.02
CA SER A 50 -0.71 1.37 -0.69
C SER A 50 0.43 1.23 0.32
N PHE A 51 0.51 2.13 1.29
CA PHE A 51 1.53 2.10 2.34
C PHE A 51 1.36 0.87 3.24
N THR A 52 0.13 0.55 3.63
CA THR A 52 -0.19 -0.64 4.42
C THR A 52 0.20 -1.92 3.69
N HIS A 53 -0.06 -1.99 2.38
CA HIS A 53 0.37 -3.11 1.53
C HIS A 53 1.90 -3.21 1.47
N PHE A 54 2.58 -2.08 1.25
CA PHE A 54 4.03 -2.00 1.12
C PHE A 54 4.77 -2.54 2.35
N VAL A 55 4.28 -2.23 3.54
CA VAL A 55 4.89 -2.65 4.82
C VAL A 55 4.45 -4.05 5.28
N SER A 56 3.45 -4.65 4.63
CA SER A 56 2.83 -5.90 5.06
C SER A 56 3.81 -7.08 5.14
N ARG A 57 3.40 -8.13 5.86
CA ARG A 57 4.22 -9.32 6.12
C ARG A 57 4.76 -9.97 4.83
N ASP A 58 3.92 -10.13 3.83
CA ASP A 58 4.31 -10.75 2.56
C ASP A 58 5.09 -9.79 1.63
N ALA A 59 4.97 -8.47 1.87
CA ALA A 59 5.69 -7.40 1.18
C ALA A 59 7.06 -7.13 1.80
N LEU A 60 7.31 -5.99 2.44
CA LEU A 60 8.61 -5.71 3.06
C LEU A 60 8.73 -6.17 4.52
N ASN A 61 7.62 -6.56 5.17
CA ASN A 61 7.56 -6.97 6.58
C ASN A 61 8.21 -5.94 7.51
N ILE A 62 7.71 -4.70 7.44
CA ILE A 62 8.09 -3.65 8.38
C ILE A 62 7.10 -3.67 9.54
N GLU A 63 7.52 -4.28 10.62
CA GLU A 63 6.78 -4.39 11.87
C GLU A 63 6.70 -3.03 12.58
N GLY A 64 5.57 -2.75 13.24
CA GLY A 64 5.31 -1.48 13.90
C GLY A 64 4.56 -0.45 13.05
N LEU A 65 4.43 -0.68 11.74
CA LEU A 65 3.61 0.14 10.84
C LEU A 65 2.25 -0.52 10.57
N SER A 66 1.33 -0.41 11.53
CA SER A 66 -0.08 -0.71 11.30
C SER A 66 -0.74 0.38 10.44
N GLU A 67 -1.92 0.08 9.89
CA GLU A 67 -2.73 1.06 9.13
C GLU A 67 -2.98 2.35 9.96
N ALA A 68 -3.36 2.19 11.24
CA ALA A 68 -3.55 3.32 12.16
C ALA A 68 -2.25 4.10 12.44
N THR A 69 -1.09 3.43 12.50
CA THR A 69 0.20 4.12 12.62
C THR A 69 0.49 4.93 11.35
N ILE A 70 0.30 4.34 10.18
CA ILE A 70 0.52 5.01 8.88
C ILE A 70 -0.37 6.24 8.78
N GLU A 71 -1.65 6.14 9.13
CA GLU A 71 -2.58 7.28 9.17
C GLU A 71 -2.04 8.41 10.04
N LYS A 72 -1.56 8.11 11.26
CA LYS A 72 -0.98 9.12 12.16
C LYS A 72 0.27 9.78 11.57
N LEU A 73 1.14 9.01 10.90
CA LEU A 73 2.36 9.54 10.28
C LEU A 73 2.05 10.44 9.08
N ILE A 74 1.10 10.03 8.23
CA ILE A 74 0.63 10.83 7.10
C ILE A 74 -0.07 12.11 7.59
N ALA A 75 -0.95 12.01 8.59
CA ALA A 75 -1.66 13.16 9.16
C ALA A 75 -0.71 14.21 9.77
N LYS A 76 0.45 13.78 10.29
CA LYS A 76 1.52 14.68 10.77
C LYS A 76 2.48 15.14 9.67
N GLY A 77 2.27 14.71 8.43
CA GLY A 77 3.10 15.05 7.27
C GLY A 77 4.52 14.46 7.31
N LEU A 78 4.75 13.45 8.16
CA LEU A 78 6.06 12.80 8.33
C LEU A 78 6.36 11.81 7.20
N VAL A 79 5.32 11.33 6.54
CA VAL A 79 5.38 10.34 5.47
C VAL A 79 4.43 10.81 4.36
N LYS A 80 4.96 10.99 3.16
CA LYS A 80 4.23 11.45 1.96
C LYS A 80 4.39 10.49 0.79
N GLU A 81 5.54 9.83 0.70
CA GLU A 81 5.83 8.80 -0.28
C GLU A 81 6.39 7.53 0.38
N LEU A 82 6.40 6.40 -0.34
CA LEU A 82 6.85 5.11 0.19
C LEU A 82 8.31 5.15 0.69
N ALA A 83 9.16 5.97 0.05
CA ALA A 83 10.55 6.13 0.42
C ALA A 83 10.73 6.81 1.80
N ASP A 84 9.79 7.67 2.21
CA ASP A 84 9.86 8.37 3.49
C ASP A 84 9.84 7.41 4.69
N ILE A 85 9.24 6.22 4.52
CA ILE A 85 9.26 5.16 5.55
C ILE A 85 10.70 4.81 5.94
N PHE A 86 11.64 4.87 4.99
CA PHE A 86 13.06 4.62 5.23
C PHE A 86 13.80 5.81 5.84
N HIS A 87 13.11 6.91 6.13
CA HIS A 87 13.69 8.12 6.71
C HIS A 87 13.03 8.54 8.03
N ILE A 88 12.13 7.71 8.58
CA ILE A 88 11.42 7.98 9.83
C ILE A 88 12.33 8.25 11.04
N GLU A 89 13.60 7.80 10.99
CA GLU A 89 14.57 8.01 12.06
C GLU A 89 14.82 9.51 12.33
N LYS A 90 14.68 10.35 11.30
CA LYS A 90 14.78 11.81 11.39
C LYS A 90 13.71 12.45 12.28
N PHE A 91 12.61 11.74 12.51
CA PHE A 91 11.45 12.22 13.27
C PHE A 91 11.35 11.59 14.66
N LYS A 92 12.48 11.09 15.21
CA LYS A 92 12.54 10.45 16.52
C LYS A 92 11.74 11.20 17.58
N ASP A 93 12.05 12.47 17.81
CA ASP A 93 11.44 13.25 18.88
C ASP A 93 9.93 13.45 18.67
N ILE A 94 9.48 13.52 17.42
CA ILE A 94 8.04 13.64 17.11
C ILE A 94 7.36 12.30 17.37
N ILE A 95 7.92 11.20 16.87
CA ILE A 95 7.31 9.88 16.94
C ILE A 95 7.30 9.34 18.36
N THR A 96 8.36 9.52 19.15
CA THR A 96 8.40 9.04 20.55
C THR A 96 7.41 9.77 21.46
N ASN A 97 7.00 10.99 21.10
CA ASN A 97 5.98 11.76 21.83
C ASN A 97 4.55 11.54 21.30
N MET A 98 4.35 10.64 20.32
CA MET A 98 3.01 10.30 19.83
C MET A 98 2.28 9.36 20.78
N GLU A 99 0.97 9.50 20.88
CA GLU A 99 0.14 8.58 21.65
C GLU A 99 0.26 7.14 21.11
N GLY A 100 0.62 6.22 22.02
CA GLY A 100 0.88 4.81 21.72
C GLY A 100 2.33 4.51 21.29
N PHE A 101 3.20 5.53 21.23
CA PHE A 101 4.62 5.39 20.98
C PHE A 101 5.45 5.70 22.22
N GLY A 102 6.63 5.10 22.26
CA GLY A 102 7.69 5.37 23.23
C GLY A 102 9.04 4.90 22.66
N GLU A 103 10.14 5.22 23.34
CA GLU A 103 11.50 4.98 22.81
C GLU A 103 11.74 3.55 22.34
N LYS A 104 11.29 2.56 23.13
CA LYS A 104 11.44 1.14 22.78
C LYS A 104 10.70 0.79 21.49
N SER A 105 9.45 1.25 21.34
CA SER A 105 8.66 1.00 20.13
C SER A 105 9.26 1.67 18.90
N PHE A 106 9.81 2.88 19.06
CA PHE A 106 10.49 3.60 17.99
C PHE A 106 11.76 2.88 17.55
N ASN A 107 12.60 2.43 18.49
CA ASN A 107 13.81 1.67 18.18
C ASN A 107 13.48 0.35 17.46
N ASN A 108 12.42 -0.36 17.89
CA ASN A 108 11.94 -1.56 17.20
C ASN A 108 11.51 -1.27 15.77
N LEU A 109 10.77 -0.17 15.55
CA LEU A 109 10.34 0.26 14.24
C LEU A 109 11.53 0.60 13.33
N VAL A 110 12.51 1.38 13.82
CA VAL A 110 13.74 1.71 13.07
C VAL A 110 14.52 0.45 12.71
N ASN A 111 14.65 -0.49 13.64
CA ASN A 111 15.30 -1.78 13.37
C ASN A 111 14.56 -2.57 12.28
N SER A 112 13.23 -2.58 12.30
CA SER A 112 12.41 -3.26 11.28
C SER A 112 12.57 -2.61 9.91
N VAL A 113 12.54 -1.28 9.83
CA VAL A 113 12.81 -0.52 8.60
C VAL A 113 14.20 -0.82 8.05
N ASN A 114 15.23 -0.83 8.90
CA ASN A 114 16.60 -1.11 8.48
C ASN A 114 16.78 -2.55 8.00
N LYS A 115 16.07 -3.52 8.61
CA LYS A 115 16.03 -4.91 8.12
C LYS A 115 15.37 -4.98 6.73
N ALA A 116 14.27 -4.27 6.51
CA ALA A 116 13.54 -4.27 5.24
C ALA A 116 14.33 -3.70 4.05
N ARG A 117 15.39 -2.91 4.30
CA ARG A 117 16.31 -2.44 3.24
C ARG A 117 17.01 -3.59 2.52
N LYS A 118 17.18 -4.74 3.19
CA LYS A 118 17.74 -5.97 2.60
C LYS A 118 16.60 -6.96 2.38
N THR A 119 16.01 -6.90 1.19
CA THR A 119 14.88 -7.73 0.79
C THR A 119 15.17 -8.46 -0.52
N THR A 120 14.27 -9.32 -0.96
CA THR A 120 14.34 -9.98 -2.28
C THR A 120 13.59 -9.16 -3.33
N ALA A 121 13.95 -9.31 -4.60
CA ALA A 121 13.25 -8.62 -5.69
C ALA A 121 11.78 -9.04 -5.77
N ALA A 122 11.45 -10.30 -5.45
CA ALA A 122 10.06 -10.76 -5.38
C ALA A 122 9.23 -9.97 -4.36
N ARG A 123 9.79 -9.71 -3.17
CA ARG A 123 9.12 -8.98 -2.09
C ARG A 123 8.96 -7.50 -2.42
N LEU A 124 10.00 -6.90 -3.00
CA LEU A 124 9.96 -5.52 -3.46
C LEU A 124 8.95 -5.32 -4.60
N LEU A 125 8.92 -6.23 -5.57
CA LEU A 125 7.97 -6.16 -6.68
C LEU A 125 6.52 -6.31 -6.19
N TYR A 126 6.28 -7.23 -5.27
CA TYR A 126 4.98 -7.39 -4.64
C TYR A 126 4.58 -6.17 -3.81
N SER A 127 5.52 -5.53 -3.11
CA SER A 127 5.23 -4.39 -2.23
C SER A 127 4.72 -3.16 -2.96
N PHE A 128 5.01 -3.00 -4.26
CA PHE A 128 4.48 -1.89 -5.06
C PHE A 128 2.99 -2.00 -5.37
N GLY A 129 2.35 -3.15 -5.15
CA GLY A 129 0.91 -3.30 -5.36
C GLY A 129 0.49 -3.14 -6.83
N ILE A 130 1.36 -3.52 -7.77
CA ILE A 130 1.08 -3.44 -9.21
C ILE A 130 -0.12 -4.34 -9.53
N THR A 131 -1.05 -3.81 -10.33
CA THR A 131 -2.26 -4.54 -10.73
C THR A 131 -1.89 -5.88 -11.38
N ASN A 132 -2.56 -6.95 -10.98
CA ASN A 132 -2.31 -8.34 -11.42
C ASN A 132 -0.94 -8.93 -11.01
N ILE A 133 -0.14 -8.23 -10.19
CA ILE A 133 1.13 -8.75 -9.67
C ILE A 133 0.96 -9.16 -8.19
N GLY A 134 0.36 -10.33 -7.99
CA GLY A 134 0.31 -10.98 -6.69
C GLY A 134 1.63 -11.65 -6.29
N LEU A 135 1.68 -12.23 -5.08
CA LEU A 135 2.89 -12.86 -4.54
C LEU A 135 3.45 -13.96 -5.46
N SER A 136 2.59 -14.77 -6.08
CA SER A 136 2.99 -15.82 -7.01
C SER A 136 3.65 -15.26 -8.27
N ASN A 137 3.04 -14.24 -8.88
CA ASN A 137 3.57 -13.60 -10.09
C ASN A 137 4.87 -12.86 -9.78
N ALA A 138 4.96 -12.18 -8.64
CA ALA A 138 6.18 -11.51 -8.22
C ALA A 138 7.35 -12.49 -8.04
N LYS A 139 7.09 -13.67 -7.45
CA LYS A 139 8.10 -14.75 -7.34
C LYS A 139 8.48 -15.33 -8.70
N LEU A 140 7.54 -15.48 -9.62
CA LEU A 140 7.81 -15.99 -10.97
C LEU A 140 8.73 -15.04 -11.74
N ILE A 141 8.39 -13.74 -11.73
CA ILE A 141 9.19 -12.69 -12.37
C ILE A 141 10.59 -12.64 -11.77
N SER A 142 10.70 -12.56 -10.43
CA SER A 142 12.00 -12.54 -9.76
C SER A 142 12.85 -13.76 -10.12
N ARG A 143 12.28 -14.98 -10.14
CA ARG A 143 13.00 -16.19 -10.54
C ARG A 143 13.48 -16.13 -11.99
N LYS A 144 12.65 -15.64 -12.92
CA LYS A 144 13.01 -15.50 -14.35
C LYS A 144 14.25 -14.62 -14.54
N PHE A 145 14.38 -13.57 -13.73
CA PHE A 145 15.50 -12.62 -13.80
C PHE A 145 16.61 -12.88 -12.76
N GLY A 146 16.56 -13.98 -12.00
CA GLY A 146 17.59 -14.35 -11.02
C GLY A 146 17.64 -13.46 -9.77
N ASP A 147 16.49 -12.92 -9.35
CA ASP A 147 16.32 -11.94 -8.25
C ASP A 147 17.12 -10.63 -8.45
N ASP A 148 17.55 -10.35 -9.69
CA ASP A 148 18.27 -9.14 -10.08
C ASP A 148 17.27 -8.01 -10.39
N TRP A 149 17.23 -7.01 -9.50
CA TRP A 149 16.31 -5.89 -9.62
C TRP A 149 16.54 -5.04 -10.89
N GLU A 150 17.80 -4.84 -11.29
CA GLU A 150 18.08 -4.03 -12.48
C GLU A 150 17.57 -4.69 -13.76
N LYS A 151 17.67 -6.02 -13.84
CA LYS A 151 17.11 -6.77 -14.98
C LYS A 151 15.59 -6.71 -15.01
N ILE A 152 14.94 -6.84 -13.85
CA ILE A 152 13.48 -6.72 -13.74
C ILE A 152 13.01 -5.34 -14.20
N GLN A 153 13.69 -4.27 -13.79
CA GLN A 153 13.34 -2.90 -14.20
C GLN A 153 13.51 -2.65 -15.70
N ARG A 154 14.45 -3.35 -16.35
CA ARG A 154 14.74 -3.21 -17.79
C ARG A 154 14.02 -4.24 -18.66
N ALA A 155 13.22 -5.13 -18.06
CA ALA A 155 12.52 -6.19 -18.76
C ALA A 155 11.55 -5.62 -19.81
N LYS A 156 11.55 -6.20 -21.01
CA LYS A 156 10.61 -5.87 -22.08
C LYS A 156 9.32 -6.69 -21.97
N TYR A 157 8.29 -6.27 -22.69
CA TYR A 157 7.00 -6.95 -22.68
C TYR A 157 7.09 -8.41 -23.13
N GLU A 158 7.94 -8.71 -24.11
CA GLU A 158 8.16 -10.08 -24.62
C GLU A 158 8.87 -10.98 -23.59
N GLU A 159 9.52 -10.37 -22.60
CA GLU A 159 10.25 -11.05 -21.53
C GLU A 159 9.43 -11.21 -20.26
N LEU A 160 8.15 -10.84 -20.23
CA LEU A 160 7.23 -11.02 -19.10
C LEU A 160 6.26 -12.17 -19.39
#